data_AF-I3SHQ8-F1
#
_entry.id   AF-I3SHQ8-F1
#
_cell.length_a   1.000
_cell.length_b   1.000
_cell.length_c   1.000
_cell.angle_alpha   90.00
_cell.angle_beta   90.00
_cell.angle_gamma   90.00
#
_symmetry.space_group_name_H-M   'P 1'
#
loop_
_entity.id
_entity.type
_entity.pdbx_description
1 polymer ?
#
loop_
_entity_poly.entity_id
_entity_poly.type
_entity_poly.pdbx_seq_one_letter_code
_entity_poly.pdbx_strand_id
1 'polypeptide(L)' 'MANVGPNTNGSQFFICYAKAPHLNGLYTVFGRVIHGFEVLDLMEKTPTGAGDRPLAEIRLNRVTMHANPLAV' A
#
# COMPACT_ATOMS: atom_id res chain seq x y z
N MET A 1 -1.64 -3.97 6.08
CA MET A 1 -0.91 -3.01 6.94
C MET A 1 0.48 -3.56 7.13
N ALA A 2 1.55 -2.77 7.00
CA ALA A 2 2.89 -3.23 7.34
C ALA A 2 3.08 -3.22 8.86
N ASN A 3 3.81 -4.20 9.40
CA ASN A 3 4.05 -4.36 10.83
C ASN A 3 5.33 -5.16 11.07
N VAL A 4 5.78 -5.21 12.33
CA VAL A 4 6.95 -5.99 12.80
C VAL A 4 6.55 -7.09 13.78
N GLY A 5 5.29 -7.54 13.71
CA GLY A 5 4.70 -8.52 14.62
C GLY A 5 3.28 -8.16 15.09
N PRO A 6 2.65 -9.04 15.88
CA PRO A 6 1.28 -8.83 16.36
C PRO A 6 1.11 -7.48 17.07
N ASN A 7 0.02 -6.78 16.76
CA ASN A 7 -0.35 -5.51 17.38
C ASN A 7 0.66 -4.35 17.20
N THR A 8 1.49 -4.39 16.15
CA THR A 8 2.45 -3.31 15.83
C THR A 8 2.08 -2.51 14.59
N ASN A 9 0.80 -2.51 14.20
CA ASN A 9 0.33 -1.72 13.05
C ASN A 9 0.44 -0.22 13.36
N GLY A 10 1.13 0.53 12.51
CA GLY A 10 1.18 2.00 12.52
C GLY A 10 0.47 2.59 11.31
N SER A 11 1.11 3.57 10.65
CA SER A 11 0.61 4.19 9.42
C SER A 11 1.16 3.57 8.13
N GLN A 12 2.13 2.66 8.24
CA GLN A 12 2.74 2.02 7.07
C GLN A 12 1.79 0.99 6.45
N PHE A 13 1.61 1.07 5.15
CA PHE A 13 0.81 0.12 4.37
C PHE A 13 1.51 -0.22 3.06
N PHE A 14 1.03 -1.27 2.41
CA PHE A 14 1.48 -1.72 1.10
C PHE A 14 0.29 -2.18 0.27
N ILE A 15 0.48 -2.22 -1.05
CA ILE A 15 -0.48 -2.72 -2.03
C ILE A 15 0.14 -3.99 -2.64
N CYS A 16 -0.63 -5.07 -2.74
CA CYS A 16 -0.15 -6.30 -3.36
C CYS A 16 -0.34 -6.24 -4.88
N TYR A 17 0.75 -6.42 -5.64
CA TYR A 17 0.70 -6.59 -7.10
C TYR A 17 0.26 -8.00 -7.53
N ALA A 18 0.48 -9.00 -6.67
CA ALA A 18 0.12 -10.39 -6.91
C ALA A 18 -0.47 -11.06 -5.67
N LYS A 19 -1.01 -12.27 -5.83
CA LYS A 19 -1.49 -13.09 -4.70
C LYS A 19 -0.33 -13.40 -3.75
N ALA A 20 -0.49 -13.04 -2.47
CA ALA A 20 0.52 -13.25 -1.43
C ALA A 20 -0.04 -14.09 -0.26
N PRO A 21 -0.35 -15.39 -0.46
CA PRO A 21 -1.02 -16.22 0.54
C PRO A 21 -0.21 -16.42 1.83
N HIS A 22 1.11 -16.30 1.76
CA HIS A 22 2.00 -16.39 2.92
C HIS A 22 1.84 -15.22 3.92
N LEU A 23 1.15 -14.14 3.52
CA LEU A 23 0.83 -12.99 4.38
C LEU A 23 -0.49 -13.15 5.14
N ASN A 24 -1.26 -14.20 4.85
CA ASN A 24 -2.57 -14.43 5.46
C ASN A 24 -2.46 -14.63 6.97
N GLY A 25 -3.34 -13.96 7.74
CA GLY A 25 -3.33 -14.00 9.20
C GLY A 25 -2.22 -13.17 9.87
N LEU A 26 -1.26 -12.64 9.10
CA LEU A 26 -0.13 -11.85 9.62
C LEU A 26 -0.34 -10.34 9.44
N TYR A 27 -1.04 -9.92 8.38
CA TYR A 27 -1.20 -8.51 8.03
C TYR A 27 -2.67 -8.15 7.80
N THR A 28 -3.13 -7.07 8.45
CA THR A 28 -4.52 -6.61 8.32
C THR A 28 -4.79 -6.04 6.92
N VAL A 29 -5.79 -6.58 6.24
CA VAL A 29 -6.34 -6.02 4.99
C VAL A 29 -7.47 -5.06 5.35
N PHE A 30 -7.36 -3.80 4.93
CA PHE A 30 -8.34 -2.73 5.27
C PHE A 30 -8.99 -2.08 4.06
N GLY A 31 -8.62 -2.48 2.84
CA GLY A 31 -9.16 -1.92 1.62
C GLY A 31 -8.66 -2.63 0.37
N ARG A 32 -9.21 -2.23 -0.77
CA ARG A 32 -8.78 -2.68 -2.10
C ARG A 32 -8.76 -1.49 -3.06
N VAL A 33 -7.83 -1.51 -4.00
CA VAL A 33 -7.82 -0.57 -5.11
C VAL A 33 -9.00 -0.91 -6.04
N ILE A 34 -9.74 0.11 -6.45
CA ILE A 34 -10.91 -0.04 -7.34
C ILE A 34 -10.74 0.67 -8.70
N HIS A 35 -9.73 1.53 -8.82
CA HIS A 35 -9.43 2.33 -10.01
C HIS A 35 -7.95 2.77 -9.97
N GLY A 36 -7.38 3.13 -11.12
CA GLY A 36 -6.01 3.66 -11.23
C GLY A 36 -4.93 2.57 -11.31
N PHE A 37 -5.26 1.40 -11.86
CA PHE A 37 -4.33 0.27 -11.97
C PHE A 37 -3.15 0.59 -12.91
N GLU A 38 -3.36 1.43 -13.91
CA GLU A 38 -2.32 1.91 -14.82
C GLU A 38 -1.19 2.66 -14.09
N VAL A 39 -1.52 3.37 -12.99
CA VAL A 39 -0.52 4.04 -12.15
C VAL A 39 0.27 3.01 -11.36
N LEU A 40 -0.40 1.97 -10.85
CA LEU A 40 0.27 0.86 -10.17
C LEU A 40 1.23 0.14 -11.12
N ASP A 41 0.82 -0.14 -12.36
CA ASP A 41 1.67 -0.78 -13.37
C ASP A 41 2.94 0.05 -13.68
N LEU A 42 2.83 1.38 -13.66
CA LEU A 42 3.98 2.27 -13.82
C LEU A 42 4.89 2.25 -12.59
N MET A 43 4.30 2.25 -11.39
CA MET A 43 5.04 2.14 -10.13
C MET A 43 5.81 0.83 -10.02
N GLU A 44 5.22 -0.30 -10.46
CA GLU A 44 5.87 -1.62 -10.47
C GLU A 44 7.12 -1.66 -11.36
N LYS A 45 7.09 -0.95 -12.50
CA LYS A 45 8.19 -0.91 -13.48
C LYS A 45 9.25 0.15 -13.16
N THR A 46 9.08 0.91 -12.08
CA THR A 46 10.02 1.99 -11.73
C THR A 46 11.36 1.40 -11.29
N PRO A 47 12.50 1.85 -11.84
CA PRO A 47 13.81 1.37 -11.43
C PRO A 47 14.08 1.59 -9.94
N THR A 48 14.64 0.59 -9.28
CA THR A 48 14.99 0.63 -7.86
C THR A 48 16.52 0.59 -7.65
N GLY A 49 16.95 1.17 -6.55
CA GLY A 49 18.33 1.12 -6.06
C GLY A 49 18.48 0.16 -4.88
N ALA A 50 19.43 0.46 -3.99
CA ALA A 50 19.67 -0.34 -2.80
C ALA A 50 18.43 -0.40 -1.87
N GLY A 51 18.14 -1.60 -1.35
CA GLY A 51 17.00 -1.84 -0.46
C GLY A 51 15.64 -1.65 -1.14
N ASP A 52 15.56 -1.91 -2.45
CA ASP A 52 14.34 -1.79 -3.27
C ASP A 52 13.71 -0.39 -3.28
N ARG A 53 14.49 0.64 -2.93
CA ARG A 53 14.02 2.02 -2.94
C ARG A 53 13.94 2.53 -4.40
N PRO A 54 12.80 3.07 -4.86
CA PRO A 54 12.69 3.70 -6.17
C PRO A 54 13.74 4.81 -6.37
N LEU A 55 14.38 4.84 -7.56
CA LEU A 55 15.34 5.89 -7.91
C LEU A 55 14.65 7.24 -8.08
N ALA A 56 13.46 7.24 -8.69
CA ALA A 56 12.58 8.39 -8.77
C ALA A 56 11.63 8.41 -7.56
N GLU A 57 11.46 9.57 -6.93
CA GLU A 57 10.56 9.69 -5.80
C GLU A 57 9.09 9.49 -6.21
N ILE A 58 8.40 8.59 -5.53
CA ILE A 58 6.95 8.42 -5.63
C ILE A 58 6.32 8.99 -4.36
N ARG A 59 5.61 10.11 -4.49
CA ARG A 59 5.06 10.87 -3.35
C ARG A 59 3.55 10.94 -3.40
N LEU A 60 2.91 10.66 -2.26
CA LEU A 60 1.49 10.93 -2.07
C LEU A 60 1.30 12.42 -1.74
N ASN A 61 0.72 13.18 -2.68
CA ASN A 61 0.57 14.64 -2.54
C ASN A 61 -0.73 15.05 -1.83
N ARG A 62 -1.80 14.26 -2.00
CA ARG A 62 -3.12 14.55 -1.45
C ARG A 62 -3.93 13.26 -1.29
N VAL A 63 -4.73 13.20 -0.24
CA VAL A 63 -5.80 12.20 -0.08
C VAL A 63 -7.13 12.94 -0.03
N THR A 64 -8.15 12.40 -0.69
CA THR A 64 -9.53 12.88 -0.59
C THR A 64 -10.41 11.75 -0.09
N MET A 65 -11.10 11.97 1.03
CA MET A 65 -12.09 11.05 1.56
C MET A 65 -13.45 11.35 0.92
N HIS A 66 -13.97 10.42 0.12
CA HIS A 66 -15.27 10.59 -0.53
C HIS A 66 -16.45 10.34 0.42
N ALA A 67 -16.27 9.47 1.41
CA ALA A 67 -17.24 9.20 2.47
C ALA A 67 -16.48 8.87 3.76
N ASN A 68 -16.94 9.43 4.88
CA ASN A 68 -16.48 9.04 6.21
C ASN A 68 -17.62 8.30 6.92
N PRO A 69 -17.62 6.95 6.95
CA PRO A 69 -18.70 6.18 7.56
C PRO A 69 -18.74 6.30 9.10
N LEU A 70 -17.73 6.94 9.69
CA LEU A 70 -17.61 7.17 11.13
C LEU A 70 -17.91 8.62 11.53
N ALA A 71 -18.18 9.50 10.58
CA ALA A 71 -18.63 10.85 10.89
C ALA A 71 -20.05 10.77 11.48
N VAL A 72 -20.21 11.37 12.66
CA VAL A 72 -21.52 11.62 13.31
C VAL A 72 -22.03 12.98 12.86
#